data_AF-A0A1Y2FLZ6-F1
#
_entry.id   AF-A0A1Y2FLZ6-F1
#
_cell.length_a   1.000
_cell.length_b   1.000
_cell.length_c   1.000
_cell.angle_alpha   90.00
_cell.angle_beta   90.00
_cell.angle_gamma   90.00
#
_symmetry.space_group_name_H-M   'P 1'
#
loop_
_entity.id
_entity.type
_entity.pdbx_description
1 polymer ?
#
loop_
_entity_poly.entity_id
_entity_poly.type
_entity_poly.pdbx_seq_one_letter_code
_entity_poly.pdbx_strand_id
1 'polypeptide(L)'
;MKLSSFDAILNLGDLDYKCLPDKYFTDVLDSKRNYQFMSVIGNHDAKSQCPDEVAKKFLNNVYDEMINKKNKDINCEFSESKFMWSCKYKNMRIIGLSPSIKGADNTKEQLRFLKKHLTEAKEDWKICSWHFYDKYYHTGKYQEYGNIVSGDGHDDESFYDFCKDHGAIIFSAHDHVYARTNVMSKFKKPVIDEYDLKTGTDIVQIREGATFNILNGVGGWEIYIEQGEQKDYSHWVKKYARGEHNENAIRFGGLFCKFNLGGNNRKAYCEFKRINSSDKVFDKFYIYRNDSPEDILYSEIDDNFLQAKISAYEIKNNIKSNLNDNDNDSKNSNNTQILNDNFNISSQEKNKNSSNIFSIKNILIFGSIISIIIIIVGGTIIYKEAKRIRNEEKSNKEESNEKKI
;
A
#
# COMPACT_ATOMS: atom_id res chain seq x y z
N MET A 1 2.78 -0.19 17.47
CA MET A 1 1.39 -0.69 17.67
C MET A 1 1.38 -2.21 17.58
N LYS A 2 0.98 -2.96 18.63
CA LYS A 2 0.92 -4.43 18.60
C LYS A 2 -0.43 -4.94 18.04
N LEU A 3 -0.79 -4.49 16.83
CA LEU A 3 -2.08 -4.84 16.19
C LEU A 3 -2.05 -6.20 15.48
N SER A 4 -0.90 -6.58 14.92
CA SER A 4 -0.65 -7.86 14.27
C SER A 4 0.85 -8.09 14.15
N SER A 5 1.28 -9.32 13.90
CA SER A 5 2.63 -9.61 13.40
C SER A 5 2.75 -9.23 11.92
N PHE A 6 3.94 -8.83 11.52
CA PHE A 6 4.31 -8.46 10.15
C PHE A 6 5.81 -8.70 9.92
N ASP A 7 6.16 -9.00 8.67
CA ASP A 7 7.52 -9.27 8.22
C ASP A 7 8.19 -8.03 7.62
N ALA A 8 7.39 -7.07 7.16
CA ALA A 8 7.85 -5.82 6.57
C ALA A 8 6.85 -4.69 6.87
N ILE A 9 7.38 -3.46 6.99
CA ILE A 9 6.61 -2.23 7.08
C ILE A 9 6.92 -1.32 5.88
N LEU A 10 5.87 -0.78 5.26
CA LEU A 10 5.94 0.32 4.32
C LEU A 10 5.34 1.57 4.99
N ASN A 11 6.18 2.56 5.28
CA ASN A 11 5.75 3.85 5.80
C ASN A 11 5.61 4.87 4.65
N LEU A 12 4.47 5.52 4.58
CA LEU A 12 4.14 6.47 3.50
C LEU A 12 4.60 7.91 3.79
N GLY A 13 5.56 8.12 4.69
CA GLY A 13 6.13 9.42 5.04
C GLY A 13 5.47 10.08 6.25
N ASP A 14 5.95 11.28 6.58
CA ASP A 14 5.64 12.06 7.77
C ASP A 14 5.97 11.28 9.05
N LEU A 15 7.26 11.15 9.32
CA LEU A 15 7.80 10.24 10.32
C LEU A 15 7.58 10.74 11.75
N ASP A 16 7.83 12.03 12.01
CA ASP A 16 7.87 12.56 13.39
C ASP A 16 7.11 13.89 13.64
N TYR A 17 6.74 14.64 12.60
CA TYR A 17 6.08 15.97 12.64
C TYR A 17 6.76 17.05 13.49
N LYS A 18 7.93 16.79 14.07
CA LYS A 18 8.60 17.69 15.02
C LYS A 18 10.01 18.06 14.57
N CYS A 19 10.40 17.64 13.36
CA CYS A 19 11.73 17.85 12.82
C CYS A 19 12.82 17.24 13.71
N LEU A 20 12.55 16.09 14.31
CA LEU A 20 13.49 15.29 15.11
C LEU A 20 13.88 14.05 14.30
N PRO A 21 14.88 14.15 13.40
CA PRO A 21 15.18 13.15 12.38
C PRO A 21 15.62 11.80 12.93
N ASP A 22 16.10 11.74 14.17
CA ASP A 22 16.53 10.50 14.80
C ASP A 22 15.38 9.82 15.57
N LYS A 23 14.41 10.60 16.05
CA LYS A 23 13.44 10.16 17.06
C LYS A 23 12.55 9.03 16.57
N TYR A 24 12.08 9.11 15.32
CA TYR A 24 11.29 8.02 14.75
C TYR A 24 12.08 6.71 14.73
N PHE A 25 13.35 6.75 14.36
CA PHE A 25 14.18 5.56 14.21
C PHE A 25 14.61 4.96 15.56
N THR A 26 14.81 5.80 16.58
CA THR A 26 15.13 5.34 17.93
C THR A 26 13.91 4.85 18.70
N ASP A 27 12.80 5.58 18.63
CA ASP A 27 11.67 5.40 19.54
C ASP A 27 10.53 4.57 18.93
N VAL A 28 10.34 4.67 17.61
CA VAL A 28 9.20 4.05 16.91
C VAL A 28 9.63 2.81 16.14
N LEU A 29 10.68 2.91 15.31
CA LEU A 29 11.12 1.82 14.45
C LEU A 29 11.72 0.65 15.26
N ASP A 30 12.10 0.89 16.52
CA ASP A 30 12.77 -0.02 17.45
C ASP A 30 14.12 -0.53 16.92
N SER A 31 15.20 -0.16 17.63
CA SER A 31 16.56 -0.63 17.33
C SER A 31 16.69 -2.16 17.27
N LYS A 32 15.80 -2.92 17.92
CA LYS A 32 15.78 -4.39 17.98
C LYS A 32 14.80 -5.04 16.99
N ARG A 33 14.26 -4.30 16.01
CA ARG A 33 13.31 -4.83 15.02
C ARG A 33 13.85 -6.06 14.28
N ASN A 34 12.93 -6.98 13.97
CA ASN A 34 13.17 -8.17 13.16
C ASN A 34 12.43 -8.14 11.81
N TYR A 35 11.64 -7.10 11.55
CA TYR A 35 10.94 -6.87 10.29
C TYR A 35 11.72 -5.93 9.38
N GLN A 36 11.42 -6.00 8.08
CA GLN A 36 11.99 -5.12 7.07
C GLN A 36 11.31 -3.74 7.08
N PHE A 37 12.00 -2.68 6.68
CA PHE A 37 11.53 -1.30 6.66
C PHE A 37 11.74 -0.67 5.27
N MET A 38 10.71 0.00 4.77
CA MET A 38 10.75 0.87 3.60
C MET A 38 9.97 2.14 3.93
N SER A 39 10.43 3.29 3.44
CA SER A 39 9.68 4.54 3.57
C SER A 39 9.87 5.44 2.36
N VAL A 40 8.82 6.19 2.02
CA VAL A 40 8.95 7.41 1.22
C VAL A 40 9.15 8.61 2.15
N ILE A 41 9.53 9.76 1.59
CA ILE A 41 9.64 11.02 2.33
C ILE A 41 8.32 11.79 2.21
N GLY A 42 7.76 12.21 3.35
CA GLY A 42 6.60 13.10 3.42
C GLY A 42 6.98 14.58 3.53
N ASN A 43 6.00 15.47 3.46
CA ASN A 43 6.27 16.91 3.50
C ASN A 43 6.78 17.38 4.88
N HIS A 44 6.46 16.65 5.95
CA HIS A 44 7.00 16.91 7.28
C HIS A 44 8.44 16.43 7.46
N ASP A 45 8.98 15.62 6.53
CA ASP A 45 10.36 15.12 6.58
C ASP A 45 11.29 15.96 5.68
N ALA A 46 10.75 16.97 5.00
CA ALA A 46 11.41 17.68 3.89
C ALA A 46 11.54 19.20 4.12
N LYS A 47 12.22 19.89 3.19
CA LYS A 47 12.55 21.33 3.25
C LYS A 47 11.33 22.27 3.31
N SER A 48 10.13 21.76 3.10
CA SER A 48 8.89 22.52 3.24
C SER A 48 8.57 22.83 4.70
N GLN A 49 8.95 21.94 5.61
CA GLN A 49 8.54 22.01 7.02
C GLN A 49 9.68 21.85 8.03
N CYS A 50 10.84 21.34 7.59
CA CYS A 50 12.04 21.27 8.42
C CYS A 50 13.19 22.08 7.82
N PRO A 51 14.14 22.56 8.64
CA PRO A 51 15.39 23.16 8.16
C PRO A 51 16.13 22.22 7.20
N ASP A 52 16.83 22.79 6.22
CA ASP A 52 17.50 22.03 5.15
C ASP A 52 18.42 20.90 5.64
N GLU A 53 19.19 21.14 6.69
CA GLU A 53 20.08 20.14 7.29
C GLU A 53 19.30 19.00 7.95
N VAL A 54 18.17 19.33 8.58
CA VAL A 54 17.28 18.34 9.22
C VAL A 54 16.59 17.49 8.16
N ALA A 55 16.05 18.11 7.09
CA ALA A 55 15.44 17.39 5.97
C ALA A 55 16.44 16.43 5.30
N LYS A 56 17.69 16.87 5.07
CA LYS A 56 18.76 15.99 4.58
C LYS A 56 19.02 14.82 5.53
N LYS A 57 18.97 15.07 6.85
CA LYS A 57 19.17 14.02 7.85
C LYS A 57 18.03 13.00 7.86
N PHE A 58 16.77 13.40 7.70
CA PHE A 58 15.65 12.47 7.51
C PHE A 58 15.87 11.54 6.31
N LEU A 59 16.17 12.13 5.15
CA LEU A 59 16.42 11.38 3.93
C LEU A 59 17.57 10.36 4.10
N ASN A 60 18.67 10.78 4.73
CA ASN A 60 19.78 9.87 5.00
C ASN A 60 19.41 8.77 6.00
N ASN A 61 18.69 9.09 7.08
CA ASN A 61 18.25 8.09 8.05
C ASN A 61 17.31 7.05 7.43
N VAL A 62 16.37 7.48 6.57
CA VAL A 62 15.51 6.55 5.80
C VAL A 62 16.36 5.66 4.90
N TYR A 63 17.25 6.25 4.11
CA TYR A 63 18.15 5.51 3.23
C TYR A 63 18.99 4.48 4.00
N ASP A 64 19.66 4.90 5.06
CA ASP A 64 20.53 4.06 5.89
C ASP A 64 19.76 2.91 6.52
N GLU A 65 18.53 3.14 6.99
CA GLU A 65 17.68 2.08 7.53
C GLU A 65 17.18 1.09 6.48
N MET A 66 17.02 1.53 5.24
CA MET A 66 16.62 0.67 4.13
C MET A 66 17.76 -0.18 3.56
N ILE A 67 19.02 0.24 3.70
CA ILE A 67 20.19 -0.52 3.19
C ILE A 67 20.95 -1.29 4.27
N ASN A 68 20.67 -1.05 5.55
CA ASN A 68 21.41 -1.70 6.62
C ASN A 68 21.11 -3.21 6.75
N LYS A 69 21.94 -3.91 7.55
CA LYS A 69 21.84 -5.36 7.78
C LYS A 69 20.51 -5.85 8.39
N LYS A 70 19.70 -4.97 9.00
CA LYS A 70 18.37 -5.34 9.52
C LYS A 70 17.35 -5.45 8.39
N ASN A 71 17.64 -4.84 7.23
CA ASN A 71 16.83 -4.89 6.02
C ASN A 71 17.33 -5.95 5.00
N LYS A 72 17.93 -7.03 5.50
CA LYS A 72 18.64 -8.05 4.67
C LYS A 72 17.79 -8.80 3.65
N ASP A 73 16.46 -8.83 3.80
CA ASP A 73 15.57 -9.57 2.90
C ASP A 73 15.03 -8.69 1.77
N ILE A 74 15.40 -7.40 1.76
CA ILE A 74 15.04 -6.44 0.72
C ILE A 74 16.29 -6.04 -0.06
N ASN A 75 16.18 -6.02 -1.38
CA ASN A 75 17.19 -5.44 -2.26
C ASN A 75 16.62 -4.21 -2.95
N CYS A 76 17.22 -3.04 -2.75
CA CYS A 76 16.72 -1.76 -3.27
C CYS A 76 17.72 -1.10 -4.22
N GLU A 77 17.21 -0.61 -5.35
CA GLU A 77 17.88 0.37 -6.20
C GLU A 77 17.33 1.76 -5.87
N PHE A 78 18.22 2.73 -5.65
CA PHE A 78 17.86 4.12 -5.34
C PHE A 78 18.24 5.04 -6.50
N SER A 79 17.48 6.12 -6.69
CA SER A 79 17.96 7.26 -7.47
C SER A 79 19.16 7.92 -6.80
N GLU A 80 19.92 8.71 -7.56
CA GLU A 80 21.03 9.50 -7.03
C GLU A 80 20.58 10.44 -5.90
N SER A 81 19.40 11.03 -6.06
CA SER A 81 18.75 11.90 -5.07
C SER A 81 18.25 11.18 -3.82
N LYS A 82 18.13 9.83 -3.86
CA LYS A 82 17.54 8.95 -2.83
C LYS A 82 16.04 9.16 -2.54
N PHE A 83 15.36 10.10 -3.20
CA PHE A 83 13.91 10.32 -3.04
C PHE A 83 13.05 9.29 -3.77
N MET A 84 13.67 8.48 -4.63
CA MET A 84 13.01 7.42 -5.38
C MET A 84 13.77 6.11 -5.18
N TRP A 85 13.01 5.02 -5.08
CA TRP A 85 13.60 3.70 -4.94
C TRP A 85 12.70 2.61 -5.53
N SER A 86 13.35 1.52 -5.95
CA SER A 86 12.70 0.30 -6.40
C SER A 86 13.28 -0.87 -5.61
N CYS A 87 12.46 -1.44 -4.74
CA CYS A 87 12.84 -2.55 -3.89
C CYS A 87 12.20 -3.85 -4.37
N LYS A 88 12.99 -4.92 -4.36
CA LYS A 88 12.50 -6.29 -4.44
C LYS A 88 12.45 -6.89 -3.06
N TYR A 89 11.26 -7.31 -2.65
CA TYR A 89 11.04 -8.08 -1.44
C TYR A 89 10.33 -9.37 -1.80
N LYS A 90 11.05 -10.51 -1.72
CA LYS A 90 10.52 -11.82 -2.15
C LYS A 90 9.99 -11.77 -3.60
N ASN A 91 8.72 -12.11 -3.83
CA ASN A 91 8.06 -12.03 -5.14
C ASN A 91 7.29 -10.72 -5.34
N MET A 92 7.75 -9.63 -4.71
CA MET A 92 7.12 -8.32 -4.79
C MET A 92 8.09 -7.25 -5.29
N ARG A 93 7.62 -6.43 -6.23
CA ARG A 93 8.24 -5.17 -6.63
C ARG A 93 7.53 -4.04 -5.90
N ILE A 94 8.28 -3.21 -5.19
CA ILE A 94 7.75 -2.06 -4.44
C ILE A 94 8.52 -0.83 -4.92
N ILE A 95 7.80 0.17 -5.41
CA ILE A 95 8.37 1.43 -5.88
C ILE A 95 7.88 2.54 -4.95
N GLY A 96 8.84 3.28 -4.38
CA GLY A 96 8.59 4.46 -3.56
C GLY A 96 9.02 5.72 -4.29
N LEU A 97 8.11 6.68 -4.40
CA LEU A 97 8.32 7.97 -5.04
C LEU A 97 7.95 9.09 -4.06
N SER A 98 8.50 10.28 -4.28
CA SER A 98 8.26 11.46 -3.45
C SER A 98 7.79 12.65 -4.32
N PRO A 99 6.74 12.49 -5.15
CA PRO A 99 6.26 13.53 -6.07
C PRO A 99 5.84 14.77 -5.27
N SER A 100 6.18 15.95 -5.79
CA SER A 100 5.83 17.25 -5.20
C SER A 100 6.38 17.51 -3.79
N ILE A 101 7.31 16.68 -3.31
CA ILE A 101 8.06 16.94 -2.08
C ILE A 101 9.18 17.95 -2.35
N LYS A 102 9.24 19.03 -1.57
CA LYS A 102 10.22 20.09 -1.77
C LYS A 102 11.65 19.56 -1.58
N GLY A 103 12.45 19.65 -2.63
CA GLY A 103 13.83 19.16 -2.68
C GLY A 103 13.99 17.77 -3.30
N ALA A 104 12.89 17.09 -3.62
CA ALA A 104 12.89 15.88 -4.43
C ALA A 104 13.01 16.19 -5.92
N ASP A 105 13.22 15.15 -6.72
CA ASP A 105 13.25 15.23 -8.18
C ASP A 105 11.91 15.74 -8.73
N ASN A 106 11.96 16.40 -9.89
CA ASN A 106 10.74 16.87 -10.54
C ASN A 106 9.87 15.70 -11.03
N THR A 107 8.58 15.99 -11.28
CA THR A 107 7.58 15.01 -11.70
C THR A 107 8.01 14.17 -12.91
N LYS A 108 8.68 14.78 -13.91
CA LYS A 108 9.11 14.07 -15.12
C LYS A 108 10.19 13.03 -14.81
N GLU A 109 11.16 13.36 -13.96
CA GLU A 109 12.19 12.39 -13.54
C GLU A 109 11.59 11.27 -12.68
N GLN A 110 10.63 11.58 -11.80
CA GLN A 110 9.94 10.56 -11.00
C GLN A 110 9.11 9.62 -11.87
N LEU A 111 8.40 10.15 -12.86
CA LEU A 111 7.66 9.33 -13.82
C LEU A 111 8.61 8.46 -14.65
N ARG A 112 9.76 8.99 -15.08
CA ARG A 112 10.77 8.22 -15.81
C ARG A 112 11.31 7.06 -14.96
N PHE A 113 11.59 7.31 -13.69
CA PHE A 113 12.02 6.27 -12.75
C PHE A 113 10.94 5.19 -12.57
N LEU A 114 9.69 5.59 -12.36
CA LEU A 114 8.54 4.69 -12.26
C LEU A 114 8.44 3.79 -13.50
N LYS A 115 8.48 4.40 -14.70
CA LYS A 115 8.39 3.68 -15.98
C LYS A 115 9.46 2.62 -16.13
N LYS A 116 10.73 3.02 -15.94
CA LYS A 116 11.87 2.09 -16.01
C LYS A 116 11.65 0.88 -15.09
N HIS A 117 11.36 1.14 -13.82
CA HIS A 117 11.36 0.08 -12.81
C HIS A 117 10.11 -0.79 -12.78
N LEU A 118 8.97 -0.29 -13.26
CA LEU A 118 7.74 -1.06 -13.28
C LEU A 118 7.58 -1.87 -14.57
N THR A 119 7.99 -1.33 -15.73
CA THR A 119 7.98 -2.08 -17.00
C THR A 119 8.91 -3.29 -16.96
N GLU A 120 10.04 -3.20 -16.25
CA GLU A 120 10.98 -4.31 -16.08
C GLU A 120 10.59 -5.29 -14.97
N ALA A 121 9.53 -5.00 -14.21
CA ALA A 121 9.15 -5.78 -13.02
C ALA A 121 8.49 -7.12 -13.41
N LYS A 122 9.14 -8.22 -13.02
CA LYS A 122 8.64 -9.60 -13.26
C LYS A 122 7.99 -10.22 -12.02
N GLU A 123 7.99 -9.47 -10.92
CA GLU A 123 7.40 -9.91 -9.66
C GLU A 123 5.88 -10.06 -9.76
N ASP A 124 5.36 -11.03 -9.01
CA ASP A 124 3.92 -11.33 -8.95
C ASP A 124 3.13 -10.14 -8.45
N TRP A 125 3.58 -9.55 -7.35
CA TRP A 125 2.95 -8.39 -6.75
C TRP A 125 3.76 -7.14 -7.09
N LYS A 126 3.05 -6.08 -7.46
CA LYS A 126 3.64 -4.78 -7.76
C LYS A 126 2.96 -3.74 -6.90
N ILE A 127 3.73 -2.85 -6.32
CA ILE A 127 3.24 -1.77 -5.45
C ILE A 127 3.84 -0.46 -5.91
N CYS A 128 2.99 0.54 -6.09
CA CYS A 128 3.35 1.94 -6.22
C CYS A 128 3.00 2.67 -4.93
N SER A 129 3.92 3.48 -4.42
CA SER A 129 3.73 4.19 -3.15
C SER A 129 4.32 5.59 -3.17
N TRP A 130 3.58 6.53 -2.61
CA TRP A 130 3.99 7.92 -2.45
C TRP A 130 3.22 8.58 -1.30
N HIS A 131 3.66 9.77 -0.87
CA HIS A 131 3.05 10.45 0.27
C HIS A 131 1.74 11.17 -0.09
N PHE A 132 1.78 12.04 -1.11
CA PHE A 132 0.63 12.86 -1.51
C PHE A 132 -0.43 12.08 -2.29
N TYR A 133 -1.45 12.77 -2.79
CA TYR A 133 -2.52 12.18 -3.59
C TYR A 133 -2.96 13.16 -4.68
N ASP A 134 -3.67 12.63 -5.67
CA ASP A 134 -4.34 13.45 -6.68
C ASP A 134 -5.77 13.81 -6.22
N LYS A 135 -6.37 14.83 -6.84
CA LYS A 135 -7.68 15.40 -6.49
C LYS A 135 -8.74 14.33 -6.22
N TYR A 136 -8.77 13.27 -7.01
CA TYR A 136 -9.81 12.26 -6.90
C TYR A 136 -9.63 11.30 -5.72
N TYR A 137 -8.47 11.27 -5.06
CA TYR A 137 -8.08 10.19 -4.15
C TYR A 137 -7.85 10.66 -2.71
N HIS A 138 -8.67 11.61 -2.24
CA HIS A 138 -8.71 12.07 -0.86
C HIS A 138 -10.12 12.40 -0.37
N THR A 139 -10.31 12.51 0.95
CA THR A 139 -11.64 12.73 1.53
C THR A 139 -11.65 13.72 2.71
N GLY A 140 -10.49 14.15 3.18
CA GLY A 140 -10.29 14.92 4.40
C GLY A 140 -9.85 16.37 4.17
N LYS A 141 -8.68 16.79 4.64
CA LYS A 141 -8.49 18.22 4.95
C LYS A 141 -8.33 19.16 3.75
N TYR A 142 -7.57 18.77 2.73
CA TYR A 142 -7.07 19.70 1.71
C TYR A 142 -7.89 19.62 0.41
N GLN A 143 -9.00 20.37 0.36
CA GLN A 143 -10.01 20.27 -0.71
C GLN A 143 -9.67 21.05 -1.98
N GLU A 144 -8.78 22.01 -1.82
CA GLU A 144 -8.24 22.86 -2.88
C GLU A 144 -7.09 22.21 -3.66
N TYR A 145 -6.64 21.02 -3.24
CA TYR A 145 -5.54 20.32 -3.90
C TYR A 145 -6.00 19.74 -5.24
N GLY A 146 -5.27 20.10 -6.30
CA GLY A 146 -5.39 19.51 -7.62
C GLY A 146 -4.71 18.15 -7.70
N ASN A 147 -4.25 17.77 -8.88
CA ASN A 147 -3.48 16.54 -9.07
C ASN A 147 -2.02 16.77 -8.65
N ILE A 148 -1.70 16.63 -7.35
CA ILE A 148 -0.36 16.88 -6.80
C ILE A 148 0.68 15.89 -7.32
N VAL A 149 0.28 14.66 -7.57
CA VAL A 149 1.18 13.59 -8.00
C VAL A 149 1.31 13.61 -9.52
N SER A 150 0.19 13.63 -10.24
CA SER A 150 0.18 13.50 -11.69
C SER A 150 0.27 14.83 -12.44
N GLY A 151 -0.09 15.95 -11.81
CA GLY A 151 -0.22 17.25 -12.49
C GLY A 151 -1.60 17.46 -13.14
N ASP A 152 -1.97 18.73 -13.32
CA ASP A 152 -3.27 19.15 -13.87
C ASP A 152 -3.24 19.45 -15.38
N GLY A 153 -2.07 19.34 -16.02
CA GLY A 153 -1.88 19.57 -17.45
C GLY A 153 -2.66 18.56 -18.31
N HIS A 154 -3.14 19.01 -19.46
CA HIS A 154 -3.86 18.16 -20.41
C HIS A 154 -3.00 16.95 -20.81
N ASP A 155 -1.72 17.20 -21.11
CA ASP A 155 -0.74 16.20 -21.55
C ASP A 155 0.00 15.51 -20.40
N ASP A 156 -0.32 15.85 -19.15
CA ASP A 156 0.34 15.23 -18.00
C ASP A 156 -0.04 13.75 -17.90
N GLU A 157 0.98 12.90 -17.87
CA GLU A 157 0.81 11.47 -17.70
C GLU A 157 0.49 11.11 -16.24
N SER A 158 -0.51 10.25 -16.06
CA SER A 158 -0.98 9.84 -14.75
C SER A 158 -0.12 8.73 -14.15
N PHE A 159 0.48 9.00 -12.99
CA PHE A 159 1.25 7.99 -12.24
C PHE A 159 0.36 6.81 -11.86
N TYR A 160 -0.89 7.11 -11.48
CA TYR A 160 -1.87 6.11 -11.11
C TYR A 160 -2.25 5.22 -12.30
N ASP A 161 -2.49 5.80 -13.47
CA ASP A 161 -2.83 5.03 -14.68
C ASP A 161 -1.65 4.15 -15.13
N PHE A 162 -0.42 4.66 -15.01
CA PHE A 162 0.76 3.85 -15.32
C PHE A 162 0.92 2.67 -14.34
N CYS A 163 0.71 2.88 -13.05
CA CYS A 163 0.68 1.79 -12.07
C CYS A 163 -0.42 0.77 -12.36
N LYS A 164 -1.61 1.25 -12.74
CA LYS A 164 -2.76 0.45 -13.14
C LYS A 164 -2.46 -0.40 -14.37
N ASP A 165 -1.82 0.15 -15.41
CA ASP A 165 -1.46 -0.59 -16.62
C ASP A 165 -0.56 -1.80 -16.32
N HIS A 166 0.18 -1.77 -15.22
CA HIS A 166 0.99 -2.89 -14.73
C HIS A 166 0.33 -3.70 -13.60
N GLY A 167 -0.95 -3.47 -13.28
CA GLY A 167 -1.67 -4.14 -12.19
C GLY A 167 -1.05 -3.91 -10.81
N ALA A 168 -0.35 -2.79 -10.61
CA ALA A 168 0.28 -2.46 -9.35
C ALA A 168 -0.73 -1.88 -8.36
N ILE A 169 -0.67 -2.33 -7.10
CA ILE A 169 -1.49 -1.76 -6.01
C ILE A 169 -0.93 -0.38 -5.66
N ILE A 170 -1.81 0.60 -5.47
CA ILE A 170 -1.41 1.99 -5.22
C ILE A 170 -1.66 2.36 -3.76
N PHE A 171 -0.67 2.96 -3.12
CA PHE A 171 -0.76 3.49 -1.76
C PHE A 171 -0.40 4.98 -1.71
N SER A 172 -1.28 5.77 -1.10
CA SER A 172 -1.07 7.19 -0.76
C SER A 172 -1.35 7.47 0.72
N ALA A 173 -0.93 8.63 1.22
CA ALA A 173 -1.16 9.07 2.61
C ALA A 173 -1.44 10.59 2.65
N HIS A 174 -0.76 11.35 3.51
CA HIS A 174 -0.92 12.79 3.75
C HIS A 174 -2.28 13.23 4.32
N ASP A 175 -3.38 12.84 3.69
CA ASP A 175 -4.72 13.10 4.20
C ASP A 175 -5.01 12.10 5.31
N HIS A 176 -5.18 12.60 6.54
CA HIS A 176 -5.28 11.78 7.74
C HIS A 176 -6.65 11.10 7.89
N VAL A 177 -6.99 10.31 6.90
CA VAL A 177 -8.16 9.45 6.75
C VAL A 177 -7.69 8.12 6.15
N TYR A 178 -8.52 7.10 6.25
CA TYR A 178 -8.33 5.87 5.48
C TYR A 178 -9.44 5.78 4.44
N ALA A 179 -9.10 5.49 3.19
CA ALA A 179 -10.09 5.26 2.15
C ALA A 179 -9.56 4.25 1.12
N ARG A 180 -10.45 3.38 0.64
CA ARG A 180 -10.16 2.38 -0.38
C ARG A 180 -11.12 2.54 -1.55
N THR A 181 -10.58 2.61 -2.75
CA THR A 181 -11.39 2.67 -3.97
C THR A 181 -11.92 1.28 -4.35
N ASN A 182 -12.89 1.28 -5.25
CA ASN A 182 -13.20 0.16 -6.13
C ASN A 182 -11.94 -0.17 -6.97
N VAL A 183 -11.92 -1.31 -7.64
CA VAL A 183 -10.97 -1.49 -8.73
C VAL A 183 -11.34 -0.52 -9.85
N MET A 184 -10.34 0.18 -10.35
CA MET A 184 -10.45 1.24 -11.34
C MET A 184 -9.77 0.81 -12.64
N SER A 185 -10.44 1.08 -13.76
CA SER A 185 -9.89 0.93 -15.11
C SER A 185 -9.25 2.23 -15.63
N LYS A 186 -9.53 3.37 -14.98
CA LYS A 186 -8.92 4.69 -15.24
C LYS A 186 -8.86 5.52 -13.96
N PHE A 187 -7.76 6.27 -13.77
CA PHE A 187 -7.55 7.11 -12.59
C PHE A 187 -7.65 8.62 -12.86
N LYS A 188 -7.08 9.14 -13.96
CA LYS A 188 -7.14 10.59 -14.30
C LYS A 188 -8.58 11.08 -14.52
N LYS A 189 -9.42 10.20 -15.06
CA LYS A 189 -10.88 10.33 -15.13
C LYS A 189 -11.44 9.06 -14.50
N PRO A 190 -11.80 9.07 -13.20
CA PRO A 190 -12.11 7.85 -12.47
C PRO A 190 -13.20 7.02 -13.17
N VAL A 191 -12.86 5.79 -13.54
CA VAL A 191 -13.81 4.80 -14.06
C VAL A 191 -13.61 3.50 -13.29
N ILE A 192 -14.69 3.02 -12.66
CA ILE A 192 -14.71 1.73 -11.97
C ILE A 192 -14.58 0.61 -13.02
N ASP A 193 -13.78 -0.39 -12.71
CA ASP A 193 -13.62 -1.58 -13.54
C ASP A 193 -14.93 -2.39 -13.59
N GLU A 194 -15.32 -2.86 -14.77
CA GLU A 194 -16.61 -3.52 -14.95
C GLU A 194 -16.73 -4.86 -14.21
N TYR A 195 -15.60 -5.52 -13.92
CA TYR A 195 -15.57 -6.79 -13.20
C TYR A 195 -15.65 -6.59 -11.69
N ASP A 196 -15.24 -5.43 -11.18
CA ASP A 196 -15.39 -5.08 -9.76
C ASP A 196 -16.87 -5.01 -9.37
N LEU A 197 -17.69 -4.42 -10.26
CA LEU A 197 -19.14 -4.29 -10.12
C LEU A 197 -19.87 -5.65 -10.06
N LYS A 198 -19.20 -6.74 -10.46
CA LYS A 198 -19.74 -8.11 -10.44
C LYS A 198 -19.33 -8.88 -9.18
N THR A 199 -18.59 -8.25 -8.26
CA THR A 199 -18.09 -8.88 -7.04
C THR A 199 -18.52 -8.15 -5.77
N GLY A 200 -18.37 -8.81 -4.62
CA GLY A 200 -18.62 -8.18 -3.33
C GLY A 200 -17.56 -7.14 -2.98
N THR A 201 -17.90 -6.18 -2.11
CA THR A 201 -16.99 -5.08 -1.69
C THR A 201 -15.71 -5.53 -0.98
N ASP A 202 -15.65 -6.80 -0.58
CA ASP A 202 -14.53 -7.48 0.07
C ASP A 202 -13.69 -8.34 -0.89
N ILE A 203 -13.96 -8.28 -2.20
CA ILE A 203 -13.20 -8.93 -3.26
C ILE A 203 -12.63 -7.86 -4.18
N VAL A 204 -11.33 -7.92 -4.44
CA VAL A 204 -10.62 -6.99 -5.33
C VAL A 204 -9.92 -7.82 -6.40
N GLN A 205 -10.24 -7.59 -7.67
CA GLN A 205 -9.62 -8.29 -8.79
C GLN A 205 -8.67 -7.36 -9.54
N ILE A 206 -7.36 -7.56 -9.39
CA ILE A 206 -6.34 -6.75 -10.09
C ILE A 206 -5.77 -7.49 -11.29
N ARG A 207 -5.39 -6.73 -12.31
CA ARG A 207 -4.72 -7.19 -13.54
C ARG A 207 -4.02 -6.04 -14.24
N GLU A 208 -3.23 -6.34 -15.26
CA GLU A 208 -2.77 -5.29 -16.17
C GLU A 208 -3.98 -4.55 -16.74
N GLY A 209 -4.02 -3.24 -16.54
CA GLY A 209 -5.15 -2.40 -16.94
C GLY A 209 -6.20 -2.12 -15.86
N ALA A 210 -6.19 -2.80 -14.71
CA ALA A 210 -7.13 -2.55 -13.61
C ALA A 210 -6.52 -2.77 -12.21
N THR A 211 -6.60 -1.75 -11.35
CA THR A 211 -6.10 -1.80 -9.96
C THR A 211 -6.87 -0.85 -9.07
N PHE A 212 -6.53 -0.77 -7.79
CA PHE A 212 -7.18 0.08 -6.80
C PHE A 212 -6.17 0.93 -6.05
N ASN A 213 -6.65 2.02 -5.46
CA ASN A 213 -5.87 2.89 -4.58
C ASN A 213 -6.34 2.77 -3.13
N ILE A 214 -5.38 2.84 -2.21
CA ILE A 214 -5.63 3.00 -0.79
C ILE A 214 -4.94 4.26 -0.29
N LEU A 215 -5.75 5.17 0.23
CA LEU A 215 -5.32 6.27 1.07
C LEU A 215 -5.23 5.79 2.53
N ASN A 216 -4.08 5.91 3.16
CA ASN A 216 -3.81 5.34 4.48
C ASN A 216 -3.08 6.31 5.41
N GLY A 217 -3.71 7.41 5.79
CA GLY A 217 -3.09 8.50 6.57
C GLY A 217 -3.34 8.50 8.08
N VAL A 218 -3.88 7.42 8.66
CA VAL A 218 -4.40 7.40 10.05
C VAL A 218 -3.49 6.71 11.07
N GLY A 219 -2.17 6.73 10.88
CA GLY A 219 -1.25 5.95 11.70
C GLY A 219 -0.87 6.57 13.06
N GLY A 220 -1.19 7.84 13.35
CA GLY A 220 -0.97 8.35 14.72
C GLY A 220 -0.92 9.86 15.00
N TRP A 221 -0.93 10.76 14.02
CA TRP A 221 -0.86 12.21 14.30
C TRP A 221 -2.19 12.80 14.75
N GLU A 222 -3.12 12.93 13.80
CA GLU A 222 -4.52 13.26 14.05
C GLU A 222 -5.38 12.50 13.03
N ILE A 223 -6.69 12.45 13.19
CA ILE A 223 -7.59 11.94 12.16
C ILE A 223 -8.49 13.11 11.74
N TYR A 224 -8.66 13.31 10.43
CA TYR A 224 -9.52 14.35 9.89
C TYR A 224 -10.98 13.88 9.78
N ILE A 225 -11.90 14.83 9.71
CA ILE A 225 -13.27 14.58 9.27
C ILE A 225 -13.30 14.46 7.75
N GLU A 226 -14.32 13.80 7.21
CA GLU A 226 -14.58 13.87 5.77
C GLU A 226 -15.19 15.21 5.40
N GLN A 227 -14.73 15.82 4.31
CA GLN A 227 -15.25 17.10 3.80
C GLN A 227 -15.04 17.21 2.28
N GLY A 228 -15.55 18.29 1.68
CA GLY A 228 -15.49 18.54 0.24
C GLY A 228 -16.38 17.64 -0.62
N GLU A 229 -16.29 17.80 -1.94
CA GLU A 229 -17.02 16.95 -2.91
C GLU A 229 -16.37 15.57 -3.05
N GLN A 230 -15.07 15.49 -2.79
CA GLN A 230 -14.23 14.32 -3.02
C GLN A 230 -14.62 13.14 -2.12
N LYS A 231 -15.15 13.43 -0.92
CA LYS A 231 -15.70 12.39 -0.03
C LYS A 231 -16.89 11.66 -0.65
N ASP A 232 -17.65 12.31 -1.53
CA ASP A 232 -18.89 11.77 -2.11
C ASP A 232 -18.66 11.09 -3.47
N TYR A 233 -17.41 10.99 -3.93
CA TYR A 233 -17.10 10.29 -5.18
C TYR A 233 -17.46 8.80 -5.10
N SER A 234 -18.13 8.31 -6.14
CA SER A 234 -18.71 6.97 -6.21
C SER A 234 -17.69 5.84 -6.23
N HIS A 235 -16.43 6.14 -6.54
CA HIS A 235 -15.39 5.13 -6.58
C HIS A 235 -14.93 4.67 -5.19
N TRP A 236 -15.33 5.32 -4.09
CA TRP A 236 -14.99 4.86 -2.74
C TRP A 236 -15.82 3.64 -2.31
N VAL A 237 -15.15 2.58 -1.84
CA VAL A 237 -15.80 1.38 -1.28
C VAL A 237 -15.88 1.45 0.24
N LYS A 238 -14.79 1.90 0.88
CA LYS A 238 -14.69 2.07 2.33
C LYS A 238 -13.94 3.36 2.64
N LYS A 239 -14.41 4.07 3.67
CA LYS A 239 -13.81 5.30 4.19
C LYS A 239 -13.85 5.28 5.71
N TYR A 240 -12.82 5.83 6.33
CA TYR A 240 -12.65 5.91 7.77
C TYR A 240 -12.05 7.26 8.14
N ALA A 241 -12.78 8.00 8.96
CA ALA A 241 -12.43 9.34 9.39
C ALA A 241 -12.74 9.52 10.87
N ARG A 242 -12.43 10.71 11.42
CA ARG A 242 -12.63 11.07 12.82
C ARG A 242 -14.09 10.97 13.26
N GLY A 243 -15.00 11.21 12.32
CA GLY A 243 -16.43 11.33 12.54
C GLY A 243 -16.82 12.68 13.15
N GLU A 244 -18.09 13.04 13.03
CA GLU A 244 -18.63 14.35 13.43
C GLU A 244 -18.62 14.55 14.95
N HIS A 245 -18.60 13.47 15.72
CA HIS A 245 -18.63 13.48 17.17
C HIS A 245 -17.33 12.97 17.81
N ASN A 246 -16.24 12.95 17.04
CA ASN A 246 -14.91 12.51 17.48
C ASN A 246 -14.83 11.04 17.93
N GLU A 247 -15.76 10.20 17.50
CA GLU A 247 -15.83 8.79 17.86
C GLU A 247 -14.56 7.99 17.47
N ASN A 248 -13.80 8.51 16.50
CA ASN A 248 -12.59 7.88 15.98
C ASN A 248 -11.32 8.69 16.29
N ALA A 249 -11.40 9.81 17.03
CA ALA A 249 -10.29 10.75 17.19
C ALA A 249 -8.99 10.16 17.77
N ILE A 250 -9.07 9.05 18.51
CA ILE A 250 -7.90 8.35 19.09
C ILE A 250 -7.77 6.89 18.60
N ARG A 251 -8.51 6.53 17.55
CA ARG A 251 -8.61 5.17 17.00
C ARG A 251 -7.75 5.00 15.74
N PHE A 252 -6.48 5.36 15.88
CA PHE A 252 -5.46 5.22 14.83
C PHE A 252 -5.32 3.79 14.35
N GLY A 253 -4.82 3.59 13.14
CA GLY A 253 -4.78 2.28 12.54
C GLY A 253 -3.82 2.15 11.37
N GLY A 254 -3.72 0.92 10.86
CA GLY A 254 -2.90 0.58 9.71
C GLY A 254 -3.42 -0.63 8.97
N LEU A 255 -2.96 -0.79 7.74
CA LEU A 255 -3.38 -1.86 6.85
C LEU A 255 -2.40 -3.03 6.92
N PHE A 256 -2.91 -4.22 7.18
CA PHE A 256 -2.13 -5.45 7.28
C PHE A 256 -2.51 -6.37 6.13
N CYS A 257 -1.60 -6.60 5.19
CA CYS A 257 -1.82 -7.43 4.01
C CYS A 257 -0.97 -8.70 4.05
N LYS A 258 -1.62 -9.85 4.00
CA LYS A 258 -1.02 -11.17 3.84
C LYS A 258 -0.93 -11.48 2.35
N PHE A 259 0.27 -11.41 1.77
CA PHE A 259 0.48 -11.77 0.37
C PHE A 259 0.83 -13.24 0.23
N ASN A 260 0.47 -13.83 -0.91
CA ASN A 260 0.62 -15.26 -1.19
C ASN A 260 -0.14 -16.14 -0.18
N LEU A 261 -1.40 -15.79 0.11
CA LEU A 261 -2.20 -16.44 1.14
C LEU A 261 -2.36 -17.94 0.85
N GLY A 262 -2.07 -18.79 1.83
CA GLY A 262 -2.11 -20.24 1.63
C GLY A 262 -1.07 -20.77 0.63
N GLY A 263 -0.06 -19.96 0.28
CA GLY A 263 0.91 -20.26 -0.76
C GLY A 263 0.44 -19.92 -2.18
N ASN A 264 -0.80 -19.44 -2.35
CA ASN A 264 -1.34 -19.02 -3.64
C ASN A 264 -0.78 -17.63 -4.01
N ASN A 265 0.15 -17.57 -4.96
CA ASN A 265 0.79 -16.31 -5.36
C ASN A 265 -0.13 -15.35 -6.15
N ARG A 266 -1.37 -15.76 -6.44
CA ARG A 266 -2.42 -14.90 -6.98
C ARG A 266 -3.37 -14.36 -5.92
N LYS A 267 -3.22 -14.74 -4.65
CA LYS A 267 -4.13 -14.35 -3.57
C LYS A 267 -3.44 -13.59 -2.46
N ALA A 268 -4.04 -12.48 -2.05
CA ALA A 268 -3.69 -11.77 -0.84
C ALA A 268 -4.95 -11.48 -0.01
N TYR A 269 -4.75 -11.12 1.26
CA TYR A 269 -5.83 -10.70 2.15
C TYR A 269 -5.37 -9.53 2.99
N CYS A 270 -6.18 -8.49 3.09
CA CYS A 270 -5.84 -7.28 3.82
C CYS A 270 -6.88 -6.97 4.90
N GLU A 271 -6.42 -6.39 6.01
CA GLU A 271 -7.26 -5.88 7.09
C GLU A 271 -6.77 -4.50 7.52
N PHE A 272 -7.66 -3.51 7.52
CA PHE A 272 -7.39 -2.23 8.19
C PHE A 272 -7.77 -2.36 9.67
N LYS A 273 -6.76 -2.29 10.55
CA LYS A 273 -6.90 -2.50 11.98
C LYS A 273 -6.68 -1.22 12.77
N ARG A 274 -7.44 -1.04 13.84
CA ARG A 274 -7.41 0.16 14.69
C ARG A 274 -7.11 -0.17 16.14
N ILE A 275 -6.39 0.73 16.81
CA ILE A 275 -6.24 0.73 18.27
C ILE A 275 -7.47 1.38 18.93
N ASN A 276 -7.58 1.22 20.25
CA ASN A 276 -8.60 1.89 21.08
C ASN A 276 -10.05 1.67 20.59
N SER A 277 -10.32 0.51 20.00
CA SER A 277 -11.63 0.10 19.48
C SER A 277 -11.97 -1.31 19.97
N SER A 278 -13.21 -1.54 20.36
CA SER A 278 -13.75 -2.88 20.64
C SER A 278 -13.80 -3.71 19.36
N ASP A 279 -14.17 -3.08 18.25
CA ASP A 279 -14.07 -3.64 16.91
C ASP A 279 -12.75 -3.24 16.26
N LYS A 280 -11.77 -4.14 16.33
CA LYS A 280 -10.40 -3.88 15.88
C LYS A 280 -10.27 -3.83 14.36
N VAL A 281 -11.13 -4.52 13.60
CA VAL A 281 -11.01 -4.63 12.14
C VAL A 281 -12.11 -3.78 11.51
N PHE A 282 -11.74 -2.70 10.82
CA PHE A 282 -12.73 -1.82 10.19
C PHE A 282 -12.99 -2.17 8.72
N ASP A 283 -11.94 -2.53 7.99
CA ASP A 283 -12.05 -3.03 6.61
C ASP A 283 -11.29 -4.35 6.48
N LYS A 284 -11.80 -5.24 5.64
CA LYS A 284 -11.16 -6.51 5.26
C LYS A 284 -11.55 -6.87 3.85
N PHE A 285 -10.59 -7.36 3.07
CA PHE A 285 -10.81 -7.75 1.69
C PHE A 285 -9.75 -8.73 1.20
N TYR A 286 -10.12 -9.55 0.22
CA TYR A 286 -9.20 -10.38 -0.55
C TYR A 286 -8.80 -9.65 -1.82
N ILE A 287 -7.55 -9.85 -2.23
CA ILE A 287 -7.05 -9.42 -3.53
C ILE A 287 -6.73 -10.66 -4.34
N TYR A 288 -7.32 -10.75 -5.51
CA TYR A 288 -7.02 -11.77 -6.51
C TYR A 288 -6.34 -11.11 -7.71
N ARG A 289 -5.21 -11.67 -8.13
CA ARG A 289 -4.68 -11.42 -9.47
C ARG A 289 -5.48 -12.27 -10.44
N ASN A 290 -6.34 -11.65 -11.23
CA ASN A 290 -7.16 -12.33 -12.22
C ASN A 290 -6.91 -11.71 -13.60
N ASP A 291 -6.07 -12.37 -14.39
CA ASP A 291 -5.58 -11.79 -15.66
C ASP A 291 -6.66 -11.86 -16.77
N SER A 292 -7.69 -12.70 -16.60
CA SER A 292 -8.77 -12.94 -17.57
C SER A 292 -10.12 -13.10 -16.86
N PRO A 293 -10.63 -12.05 -16.20
CA PRO A 293 -11.89 -12.12 -15.44
C PRO A 293 -13.16 -12.33 -16.29
N GLU A 294 -13.04 -12.22 -17.61
CA GLU A 294 -14.05 -12.62 -18.60
C GLU A 294 -14.23 -14.14 -18.68
N ASP A 295 -13.14 -14.89 -18.47
CA ASP A 295 -13.09 -16.35 -18.68
C ASP A 295 -13.00 -17.12 -17.35
N ILE A 296 -12.41 -16.51 -16.33
CA ILE A 296 -12.11 -17.16 -15.04
C ILE A 296 -12.75 -16.35 -13.92
N LEU A 297 -13.66 -16.96 -13.16
CA LEU A 297 -14.20 -16.36 -11.95
C LEU A 297 -13.13 -16.31 -10.86
N TYR A 298 -13.14 -15.27 -10.02
CA TYR A 298 -12.18 -15.16 -8.92
C TYR A 298 -12.21 -16.37 -7.96
N SER A 299 -13.37 -17.01 -7.80
CA SER A 299 -13.54 -18.21 -6.98
C SER A 299 -12.78 -19.40 -7.53
N GLU A 300 -12.63 -19.50 -8.85
CA GLU A 300 -11.91 -20.60 -9.52
C GLU A 300 -10.39 -20.46 -9.38
N ILE A 301 -9.86 -19.28 -9.00
CA ILE A 301 -8.42 -19.07 -8.83
C ILE A 301 -7.84 -19.97 -7.73
N ASP A 302 -8.60 -20.18 -6.65
CA ASP A 302 -8.18 -21.07 -5.57
C ASP A 302 -8.23 -22.54 -5.98
N ASP A 303 -9.27 -22.94 -6.71
CA ASP A 303 -9.43 -24.31 -7.21
C ASP A 303 -8.34 -24.64 -8.23
N ASN A 304 -8.08 -23.74 -9.19
CA ASN A 304 -7.01 -23.88 -10.17
C ASN A 304 -5.64 -23.99 -9.51
N PHE A 305 -5.39 -23.19 -8.45
CA PHE A 305 -4.15 -23.30 -7.69
C PHE A 305 -4.03 -24.65 -6.98
N LEU A 306 -5.10 -25.14 -6.34
CA LEU A 306 -5.13 -26.42 -5.66
C LEU A 306 -4.88 -27.58 -6.64
N GLN A 307 -5.57 -27.59 -7.78
CA GLN A 307 -5.39 -28.62 -8.81
C GLN A 307 -3.95 -28.63 -9.33
N ALA A 308 -3.37 -27.45 -9.64
CA ALA A 308 -1.97 -27.37 -10.05
C ALA A 308 -1.00 -27.92 -9.00
N LYS A 309 -1.29 -27.75 -7.69
CA LYS A 309 -0.49 -28.33 -6.60
C LYS A 309 -0.65 -29.84 -6.50
N ILE A 310 -1.86 -30.37 -6.67
CA ILE A 310 -2.12 -31.81 -6.69
C ILE A 310 -1.37 -32.45 -7.87
N SER A 311 -1.53 -31.91 -9.09
CA SER A 311 -0.83 -32.43 -10.27
C SER A 311 0.70 -32.41 -10.10
N ALA A 312 1.26 -31.33 -9.55
CA ALA A 312 2.70 -31.26 -9.28
C ALA A 312 3.15 -32.29 -8.23
N TYR A 313 2.31 -32.57 -7.22
CA TYR A 313 2.58 -33.60 -6.22
C TYR A 313 2.53 -35.01 -6.82
N GLU A 314 1.52 -35.31 -7.66
CA GLU A 314 1.38 -36.60 -8.34
C GLU A 314 2.58 -36.89 -9.24
N ILE A 315 2.97 -35.91 -10.07
CA ILE A 315 4.16 -36.00 -10.94
C ILE A 315 5.41 -36.28 -10.11
N LYS A 316 5.63 -35.53 -9.02
CA LYS A 316 6.82 -35.69 -8.19
C LYS A 316 6.91 -37.06 -7.51
N ASN A 317 5.77 -37.68 -7.21
CA ASN A 317 5.70 -38.97 -6.52
C ASN A 317 5.41 -40.15 -7.47
N ASN A 318 5.45 -39.95 -8.79
CA ASN A 318 5.10 -40.95 -9.80
C ASN A 318 3.74 -41.62 -9.55
N ILE A 319 2.79 -40.87 -9.00
CA ILE A 319 1.42 -41.33 -8.80
C ILE A 319 0.72 -41.24 -10.16
N LYS A 320 0.37 -42.38 -10.75
CA LYS A 320 -0.54 -42.40 -11.90
C LYS A 320 -1.94 -42.09 -11.40
N SER A 321 -2.46 -40.90 -11.67
CA SER A 321 -3.88 -40.62 -11.45
C SER A 321 -4.70 -41.41 -12.46
N ASN A 322 -5.42 -42.42 -11.98
CA ASN A 322 -6.51 -43.07 -12.72
C ASN A 322 -7.77 -42.19 -12.61
N LEU A 323 -7.72 -40.98 -13.15
CA LEU A 323 -8.91 -40.11 -13.25
C LEU A 323 -9.35 -40.05 -14.71
N ASN A 324 -10.14 -41.08 -15.06
CA ASN A 324 -11.14 -41.21 -16.12
C ASN A 324 -10.70 -41.17 -17.60
N ASP A 325 -10.21 -42.33 -18.07
CA ASP A 325 -10.83 -43.00 -19.22
C ASP A 325 -12.19 -43.55 -18.75
N ASN A 326 -13.25 -42.75 -18.88
CA ASN A 326 -14.64 -43.22 -18.89
C ASN A 326 -15.50 -42.16 -19.56
N ASP A 327 -15.28 -42.00 -20.86
CA ASP A 327 -16.30 -41.54 -21.80
C ASP A 327 -16.04 -42.25 -23.15
N ASN A 328 -16.44 -43.51 -23.22
CA ASN A 328 -16.83 -44.12 -24.49
C ASN A 328 -18.31 -43.78 -24.69
N ASP A 329 -18.64 -42.85 -25.58
CA ASP A 329 -18.94 -43.22 -26.98
C ASP A 329 -19.29 -42.01 -27.88
N SER A 330 -18.93 -42.16 -29.16
CA SER A 330 -19.41 -41.43 -30.36
C SER A 330 -18.70 -40.14 -30.85
N LYS A 331 -17.79 -40.38 -31.83
CA LYS A 331 -17.58 -39.65 -33.12
C LYS A 331 -17.10 -38.18 -33.00
N ASN A 332 -15.92 -37.77 -33.48
CA ASN A 332 -15.49 -37.83 -34.89
C ASN A 332 -14.09 -37.18 -35.00
N SER A 333 -13.43 -37.53 -36.11
CA SER A 333 -12.06 -37.28 -36.54
C SER A 333 -11.46 -35.85 -36.48
N ASN A 334 -10.14 -35.83 -36.26
CA ASN A 334 -9.08 -35.08 -36.97
C ASN A 334 -8.31 -33.96 -36.24
N ASN A 335 -6.99 -34.12 -36.35
CA ASN A 335 -5.87 -33.16 -36.21
C ASN A 335 -5.36 -32.83 -34.80
N THR A 336 -4.46 -33.69 -34.30
CA THR A 336 -3.42 -33.31 -33.35
C THR A 336 -2.08 -33.27 -34.08
N GLN A 337 -1.56 -32.07 -34.34
CA GLN A 337 -0.18 -31.85 -34.76
C GLN A 337 0.58 -31.37 -33.52
N ILE A 338 1.19 -32.32 -32.80
CA ILE A 338 2.09 -32.04 -31.67
C ILE A 338 3.47 -31.72 -32.26
N LEU A 339 3.87 -30.46 -32.19
CA LEU A 339 5.28 -30.08 -32.30
C LEU A 339 5.93 -30.26 -30.94
N ASN A 340 6.76 -31.30 -30.86
CA ASN A 340 7.74 -31.51 -29.82
C ASN A 340 8.77 -30.39 -29.86
N ASP A 341 9.03 -29.76 -28.71
CA ASP A 341 10.35 -29.18 -28.48
C ASP A 341 10.90 -29.60 -27.11
N ASN A 342 12.14 -30.05 -27.18
CA ASN A 342 12.89 -30.83 -26.22
C ASN A 342 13.20 -30.07 -24.92
N PHE A 343 12.84 -30.63 -23.77
CA PHE A 343 13.48 -30.33 -22.48
C PHE A 343 14.32 -31.53 -22.03
N ASN A 344 15.61 -31.48 -22.33
CA ASN A 344 16.62 -32.35 -21.72
C ASN A 344 16.96 -31.81 -20.32
N ILE A 345 16.62 -32.55 -19.28
CA ILE A 345 17.19 -32.35 -17.94
C ILE A 345 17.92 -33.64 -17.55
N SER A 346 19.24 -33.54 -17.51
CA SER A 346 20.12 -34.57 -16.95
C SER A 346 19.91 -34.66 -15.45
N SER A 347 19.76 -35.88 -14.98
CA SER A 347 19.65 -36.26 -13.58
C SER A 347 21.01 -36.22 -12.90
N GLN A 348 21.12 -35.45 -11.82
CA GLN A 348 21.96 -35.83 -10.68
C GLN A 348 21.18 -35.61 -9.39
N GLU A 349 20.73 -36.74 -8.84
CA GLU A 349 20.23 -36.83 -7.47
C GLU A 349 21.33 -36.50 -6.47
N LYS A 350 21.01 -35.64 -5.50
CA LYS A 350 21.44 -35.85 -4.11
C LYS A 350 20.28 -35.57 -3.17
N ASN A 351 19.81 -36.65 -2.56
CA ASN A 351 18.88 -36.69 -1.45
C ASN A 351 19.25 -35.71 -0.33
N LYS A 352 18.28 -34.86 0.05
CA LYS A 352 18.09 -34.46 1.45
C LYS A 352 16.60 -34.25 1.73
N ASN A 353 16.09 -35.14 2.58
CA ASN A 353 14.71 -35.17 3.01
C ASN A 353 14.40 -34.00 3.98
N SER A 354 13.27 -33.35 3.70
CA SER A 354 12.24 -32.92 4.64
C SER A 354 12.60 -32.02 5.84
N SER A 355 12.23 -30.74 5.75
CA SER A 355 10.94 -30.22 6.28
C SER A 355 11.03 -28.70 6.42
N ASN A 356 10.40 -27.95 5.51
CA ASN A 356 10.11 -26.55 5.76
C ASN A 356 8.61 -26.34 5.66
N ILE A 357 8.04 -26.32 6.86
CA ILE A 357 6.66 -26.00 7.19
C ILE A 357 6.32 -24.60 6.64
N PHE A 358 5.11 -24.50 6.09
CA PHE A 358 4.51 -23.30 5.52
C PHE A 358 4.70 -22.06 6.42
N SER A 359 5.48 -21.09 5.94
CA SER A 359 5.56 -19.76 6.56
C SER A 359 4.43 -18.90 6.02
N ILE A 360 3.45 -18.62 6.88
CA ILE A 360 2.41 -17.59 6.73
C ILE A 360 3.07 -16.21 6.88
N LYS A 361 2.72 -15.23 6.02
CA LYS A 361 3.47 -13.96 5.89
C LYS A 361 2.54 -12.75 5.80
N ASN A 362 2.91 -11.65 6.47
CA ASN A 362 2.11 -10.43 6.61
C ASN A 362 2.98 -9.18 6.34
N ILE A 363 2.48 -8.20 5.59
CA ILE A 363 3.07 -6.86 5.41
C ILE A 363 2.16 -5.85 6.09
N LEU A 364 2.76 -4.85 6.73
CA LEU A 364 2.05 -3.74 7.35
C LEU A 364 2.34 -2.44 6.62
N ILE A 365 1.29 -1.68 6.30
CA ILE A 365 1.36 -0.41 5.61
C ILE A 365 0.72 0.64 6.50
N PHE A 366 1.44 1.74 6.77
CA PHE A 366 0.97 2.89 7.54
C PHE A 366 1.38 4.19 6.85
N GLY A 367 0.58 5.24 7.00
CA GLY A 367 1.05 6.61 6.92
C GLY A 367 1.14 7.18 8.33
N SER A 368 2.26 7.86 8.63
CA SER A 368 2.49 8.67 9.84
C SER A 368 2.33 7.99 11.21
N ILE A 369 3.34 8.02 12.08
CA ILE A 369 3.22 7.49 13.46
C ILE A 369 3.84 8.46 14.46
N ILE A 370 3.00 9.06 15.32
CA ILE A 370 3.44 9.49 16.65
C ILE A 370 2.48 8.93 17.67
N SER A 371 2.85 7.86 18.34
CA SER A 371 2.14 7.43 19.54
C SER A 371 3.02 6.57 20.44
N ILE A 372 4.08 7.14 21.00
CA ILE A 372 4.65 6.68 22.28
C ILE A 372 5.08 7.91 23.11
N ILE A 373 4.74 7.86 24.41
CA ILE A 373 4.99 8.81 25.52
C ILE A 373 3.94 9.92 25.72
N ILE A 374 2.78 9.58 26.33
CA ILE A 374 2.18 10.36 27.44
C ILE A 374 1.45 9.42 28.41
N ILE A 375 2.20 8.72 29.27
CA ILE A 375 1.78 8.33 30.62
C ILE A 375 3.10 8.39 31.40
N ILE A 376 3.42 9.47 32.10
CA ILE A 376 3.18 9.69 33.53
C ILE A 376 3.51 11.20 33.77
N VAL A 377 2.62 11.96 34.42
CA VAL A 377 2.76 13.37 34.92
C VAL A 377 2.36 14.55 33.98
N GLY A 378 2.14 14.39 32.67
CA GLY A 378 1.88 15.54 31.76
C GLY A 378 0.44 16.08 31.63
N GLY A 379 -0.55 15.55 32.37
CA GLY A 379 -1.98 15.80 32.12
C GLY A 379 -2.49 17.22 32.44
N THR A 380 -1.75 18.01 33.22
CA THR A 380 -2.20 19.33 33.69
C THR A 380 -1.68 20.50 32.85
N ILE A 381 -0.61 20.31 32.08
CA ILE A 381 0.01 21.38 31.28
C ILE A 381 -0.69 21.51 29.92
N ILE A 382 -1.04 20.39 29.29
CA ILE A 382 -1.70 20.39 27.97
C ILE A 382 -3.13 20.96 28.05
N TYR A 383 -3.84 20.75 29.17
CA TYR A 383 -5.15 21.38 29.40
C TYR A 383 -5.06 22.91 29.53
N LYS A 384 -3.95 23.43 30.07
CA LYS A 384 -3.72 24.89 30.18
C LYS A 384 -3.36 25.51 28.83
N GLU A 385 -2.51 24.87 28.03
CA GLU A 385 -2.12 25.38 26.72
C GLU A 385 -3.29 25.35 25.71
N ALA A 386 -4.09 24.27 25.70
CA ALA A 386 -5.28 24.17 24.84
C ALA A 386 -6.38 25.17 25.25
N LYS A 387 -6.49 25.50 26.54
CA LYS A 387 -7.41 26.55 27.03
C LYS A 387 -6.92 27.96 26.67
N ARG A 388 -5.60 28.18 26.61
CA ARG A 388 -5.02 29.47 26.21
C ARG A 388 -5.25 29.76 24.72
N ILE A 389 -4.98 28.79 23.84
CA ILE A 389 -5.20 28.90 22.39
C ILE A 389 -6.69 29.15 22.09
N ARG A 390 -7.60 28.44 22.77
CA ARG A 390 -9.05 28.62 22.61
C ARG A 390 -9.55 30.00 23.08
N ASN A 391 -8.85 30.66 24.00
CA ASN A 391 -9.18 32.02 24.45
C ASN A 391 -8.61 33.09 23.51
N GLU A 392 -7.41 32.87 22.96
CA GLU A 392 -6.80 33.76 21.94
C GLU A 392 -7.60 33.73 20.62
N GLU A 393 -8.13 32.57 20.21
CA GLU A 393 -9.00 32.47 19.03
C GLU A 393 -10.37 33.15 19.22
N LYS A 394 -10.87 33.23 20.46
CA LYS A 394 -12.12 33.94 20.77
C LYS A 394 -11.94 35.45 20.77
N SER A 395 -10.85 35.98 21.35
CA SER A 395 -10.62 37.43 21.34
C SER A 395 -10.37 37.95 19.92
N ASN A 396 -9.64 37.20 19.10
CA ASN A 396 -9.38 37.59 17.70
C ASN A 396 -10.64 37.57 16.82
N LYS A 397 -11.65 36.76 17.18
CA LYS A 397 -12.95 36.75 16.48
C LYS A 397 -13.83 37.92 16.88
N GLU A 398 -13.83 38.29 18.17
CA GLU A 398 -14.58 39.45 18.67
C GLU A 398 -13.99 40.77 18.13
N GLU A 399 -12.66 40.90 18.06
CA GLU A 399 -11.98 42.09 17.53
C GLU A 399 -12.16 42.26 15.99
N SER A 400 -12.44 41.15 15.27
CA SER A 400 -12.75 41.19 13.83
C SER A 400 -14.20 41.62 13.54
N ASN A 401 -15.11 41.44 14.50
CA ASN A 401 -16.52 41.80 14.36
C ASN A 401 -16.79 43.26 14.78
N GLU A 402 -15.98 43.85 15.65
CA GLU A 402 -16.06 45.29 15.97
C GLU A 402 -15.51 46.21 14.87
N LYS A 403 -14.71 45.70 13.92
CA LYS A 403 -14.20 46.49 12.78
C LYS A 403 -15.10 46.48 11.53
N LYS A 404 -16.34 45.97 11.65
CA LYS A 404 -17.30 45.87 10.54
C LYS A 404 -18.68 46.49 10.84
N ILE A 405 -18.76 47.44 11.78
CA ILE A 405 -19.95 48.29 11.99
C ILE A 405 -19.60 49.73 11.68
#